data_AF-A0A4Y8C9I1-F1
#
_entry.id   AF-A0A4Y8C9I1-F1
#
_cell.length_a   1.000
_cell.length_b   1.000
_cell.length_c   1.000
_cell.angle_alpha   90.00
_cell.angle_beta   90.00
_cell.angle_gamma   90.00
#
_symmetry.space_group_name_H-M   'P 1'
#
loop_
_entity.id
_entity.type
_entity.pdbx_description
1 polymer ?
#
loop_
_entity_poly.entity_id
_entity_poly.type
_entity_poly.pdbx_seq_one_letter_code
_entity_poly.pdbx_strand_id
1 'polypeptide(L)'
;GMGDQVSKLLSSYISLDNAFIAVAVYCIAMALFTIVMGNAFAAFPVITAAIALPILIIQMHANPAIIGAIGMLSGFCGTLMTPMAANFNIVPAALLNLDDKNGVIKAQFMSGLVLLVANIFLMYFLAFRF
;
A
#
# COMPACT_ATOMS: atom_id res chain seq x y z
N GLY A 1 -21.91 -2.38 4.46
CA GLY A 1 -21.24 -2.61 3.16
C GLY A 1 -19.98 -3.45 3.35
N MET A 2 -19.23 -3.80 2.30
CA MET A 2 -18.00 -4.59 2.45
C MET A 2 -16.99 -3.96 3.44
N GLY A 3 -16.96 -2.63 3.54
CA GLY A 3 -16.16 -1.90 4.52
C GLY A 3 -16.49 -2.22 6.00
N ASP A 4 -17.76 -2.47 6.35
CA ASP A 4 -18.15 -2.82 7.73
C ASP A 4 -17.76 -4.25 8.13
N GLN A 5 -17.70 -5.15 7.14
CA GLN A 5 -17.29 -6.53 7.38
C GLN A 5 -15.78 -6.63 7.56
N VAL A 6 -15.01 -5.87 6.77
CA VAL A 6 -13.55 -5.80 6.90
C VAL A 6 -13.15 -5.07 8.18
N SER A 7 -13.83 -3.99 8.56
CA SER A 7 -13.56 -3.30 9.83
C SER A 7 -13.81 -4.19 11.05
N LYS A 8 -14.93 -4.92 11.10
CA LYS A 8 -15.21 -5.89 12.18
C LYS A 8 -14.16 -7.01 12.28
N LEU A 9 -13.73 -7.55 11.14
CA LEU A 9 -12.71 -8.61 11.09
C LEU A 9 -11.34 -8.12 11.55
N LEU A 10 -10.95 -6.90 11.16
CA LEU A 10 -9.69 -6.30 11.56
C LEU A 10 -9.69 -5.91 13.04
N SER A 11 -10.78 -5.33 13.55
CA SER A 11 -10.92 -4.95 14.95
C SER A 11 -10.98 -6.14 15.92
N SER A 12 -11.41 -7.33 15.48
CA SER A 12 -11.46 -8.52 16.35
C SER A 12 -10.11 -9.23 16.52
N TYR A 13 -9.19 -9.08 15.56
CA TYR A 13 -7.88 -9.74 15.57
C TYR A 13 -6.72 -8.78 15.88
N ILE A 14 -6.88 -7.49 15.61
CA ILE A 14 -5.85 -6.46 15.80
C ILE A 14 -6.49 -5.28 16.54
N SER A 15 -6.04 -5.02 17.77
CA SER A 15 -6.37 -3.77 18.47
C SER A 15 -5.72 -2.61 17.72
N LEU A 16 -6.49 -1.97 16.84
CA LEU A 16 -6.10 -0.80 16.04
C LEU A 16 -6.08 0.51 16.84
N ASP A 17 -6.10 0.44 18.18
CA ASP A 17 -5.94 1.61 19.06
C ASP A 17 -4.58 2.29 18.88
N ASN A 18 -3.56 1.55 18.43
CA ASN A 18 -2.25 2.13 18.17
C ASN A 18 -2.17 2.68 16.73
N ALA A 19 -1.99 4.00 16.64
CA ALA A 19 -1.78 4.75 15.40
C ALA A 19 -0.70 4.17 14.50
N PHE A 20 0.39 3.66 15.08
CA PHE A 20 1.47 3.04 14.30
C PHE A 20 1.02 1.75 13.62
N ILE A 21 0.26 0.91 14.34
CA ILE A 21 -0.23 -0.37 13.82
C ILE A 21 -1.26 -0.12 12.71
N ALA A 22 -2.18 0.83 12.90
CA ALA A 22 -3.17 1.19 11.89
C ALA A 22 -2.53 1.68 10.59
N VAL A 23 -1.51 2.56 10.69
CA VAL A 23 -0.74 3.04 9.53
C VAL A 23 0.01 1.90 8.85
N ALA A 24 0.71 1.06 9.62
CA ALA A 24 1.47 -0.06 9.07
C ALA A 24 0.56 -1.06 8.34
N VAL A 25 -0.59 -1.42 8.92
CA VAL A 25 -1.58 -2.32 8.31
C VAL A 25 -2.11 -1.71 7.01
N TYR A 26 -2.45 -0.42 6.99
CA TYR A 26 -2.90 0.24 5.77
C TYR A 26 -1.84 0.22 4.67
N CYS A 27 -0.60 0.65 4.95
CA CYS A 27 0.47 0.69 3.94
C CYS A 27 0.84 -0.70 3.42
N ILE A 28 0.90 -1.72 4.30
CA ILE A 28 1.22 -3.10 3.92
C ILE A 28 0.07 -3.70 3.11
N ALA A 29 -1.18 -3.53 3.55
CA ALA A 29 -2.34 -4.00 2.80
C ALA A 29 -2.41 -3.35 1.41
N MET A 30 -2.10 -2.05 1.33
CA MET A 30 -2.05 -1.29 0.08
C MET A 30 -1.00 -1.87 -0.87
N ALA A 31 0.23 -2.11 -0.40
CA ALA A 31 1.29 -2.70 -1.21
C ALA A 31 0.96 -4.14 -1.65
N LEU A 32 0.51 -5.01 -0.73
CA LEU A 32 0.19 -6.41 -1.03
C LEU A 32 -0.99 -6.53 -2.00
N PHE A 33 -2.06 -5.76 -1.80
CA PHE A 33 -3.21 -5.80 -2.69
C PHE A 33 -2.86 -5.26 -4.07
N THR A 34 -1.97 -4.27 -4.13
CA THR A 34 -1.43 -3.77 -5.39
C THR A 34 -0.57 -4.82 -6.09
N ILE A 35 0.18 -5.64 -5.34
CA ILE A 35 0.95 -6.74 -5.93
C ILE A 35 0.00 -7.72 -6.64
N VAL A 36 -1.11 -8.08 -6.00
CA VAL A 36 -2.11 -8.99 -6.58
C VAL A 36 -2.82 -8.36 -7.78
N MET A 37 -3.19 -7.08 -7.69
CA MET A 37 -3.96 -6.41 -8.74
C MET A 37 -3.09 -5.93 -9.92
N GLY A 38 -1.78 -5.76 -9.71
CA GLY A 38 -0.85 -5.23 -10.71
C GLY A 38 -0.90 -3.70 -10.90
N ASN A 39 -1.76 -2.98 -10.15
CA ASN A 39 -1.95 -1.53 -10.32
C ASN A 39 -2.37 -0.81 -9.03
N ALA A 40 -1.63 0.23 -8.65
CA ALA A 40 -1.87 1.04 -7.46
C ALA A 40 -3.17 1.85 -7.52
N PHE A 41 -3.53 2.41 -8.68
CA PHE A 41 -4.75 3.21 -8.85
C PHE A 41 -6.02 2.41 -8.62
N ALA A 42 -6.03 1.15 -9.04
CA ALA A 42 -7.18 0.27 -8.86
C ALA A 42 -7.26 -0.25 -7.42
N ALA A 43 -6.11 -0.53 -6.80
CA ALA A 43 -6.03 -1.00 -5.43
C ALA A 43 -6.38 0.11 -4.41
N PHE A 44 -6.02 1.36 -4.69
CA PHE A 44 -6.14 2.50 -3.78
C PHE A 44 -7.55 2.72 -3.22
N PRO A 45 -8.62 2.88 -4.04
CA PRO A 45 -9.95 3.12 -3.51
C PRO A 45 -10.47 1.94 -2.68
N VAL A 46 -10.10 0.70 -3.04
CA VAL A 46 -10.54 -0.51 -2.32
C VAL A 46 -9.95 -0.55 -0.92
N ILE A 47 -8.63 -0.44 -0.80
CA ILE A 47 -7.94 -0.51 0.50
C ILE A 47 -8.22 0.74 1.34
N THR A 48 -8.31 1.91 0.70
CA THR A 48 -8.64 3.16 1.40
C THR A 48 -10.06 3.12 1.97
N ALA A 49 -11.05 2.64 1.21
CA ALA A 49 -12.41 2.48 1.72
C ALA A 49 -12.52 1.41 2.83
N ALA A 50 -11.70 0.36 2.74
CA ALA A 50 -11.74 -0.75 3.71
C ALA A 50 -11.03 -0.43 5.03
N ILE A 51 -9.92 0.32 5.00
CA ILE A 51 -9.04 0.53 6.15
C ILE A 51 -8.90 2.02 6.49
N ALA A 52 -8.36 2.81 5.57
CA ALA A 52 -7.99 4.20 5.87
C ALA A 52 -9.18 5.10 6.21
N LEU A 53 -10.30 4.98 5.49
CA LEU A 53 -11.48 5.79 5.74
C LEU A 53 -12.09 5.49 7.13
N PRO A 54 -12.48 4.24 7.47
CA PRO A 54 -13.12 3.96 8.75
C PRO A 54 -12.18 4.09 9.95
N ILE A 55 -10.92 3.69 9.83
CA ILE A 55 -10.00 3.63 10.98
C ILE A 55 -9.20 4.93 11.05
N LEU A 56 -8.37 5.20 10.04
CA LEU A 56 -7.41 6.29 10.14
C LEU A 56 -8.08 7.68 10.08
N ILE A 57 -9.01 7.91 9.15
CA ILE A 57 -9.64 9.22 8.95
C ILE A 57 -10.80 9.44 9.93
N ILE A 58 -11.73 8.47 10.05
CA ILE A 58 -12.94 8.65 10.86
C ILE A 58 -12.68 8.44 12.35
N GLN A 59 -12.03 7.33 12.75
CA GLN A 59 -11.81 7.05 14.18
C GLN A 59 -10.60 7.81 14.75
N MET A 60 -9.51 7.90 14.00
CA MET A 60 -8.25 8.47 14.49
C MET A 60 -8.02 9.92 14.05
N HIS A 61 -8.97 10.52 13.31
CA HIS A 61 -8.93 11.90 12.81
C HIS A 61 -7.67 12.25 12.03
N ALA A 62 -7.05 11.28 11.35
CA ALA A 62 -5.86 11.51 10.55
C ALA A 62 -6.18 12.37 9.32
N ASN A 63 -5.19 13.16 8.88
CA ASN A 63 -5.34 14.06 7.75
C ASN A 63 -5.54 13.27 6.43
N PRO A 64 -6.71 13.40 5.76
CA PRO A 64 -7.04 12.60 4.60
C PRO A 64 -6.14 12.87 3.39
N ALA A 65 -5.59 14.10 3.26
CA ALA A 65 -4.68 14.44 2.17
C ALA A 65 -3.34 13.69 2.30
N ILE A 66 -2.82 13.60 3.53
CA ILE A 66 -1.56 12.89 3.82
C ILE A 66 -1.73 11.39 3.61
N ILE A 67 -2.84 10.84 4.11
CA ILE A 67 -3.18 9.43 3.93
C ILE A 67 -3.37 9.09 2.45
N GLY A 68 -4.06 9.93 1.69
CA GLY A 68 -4.24 9.72 0.26
C GLY A 68 -2.92 9.72 -0.49
N ALA A 69 -2.07 10.73 -0.27
CA ALA A 69 -0.80 10.86 -0.95
C ALA A 69 0.16 9.70 -0.63
N ILE A 70 0.40 9.42 0.66
CA ILE A 70 1.37 8.39 1.08
C ILE A 70 0.80 6.98 0.88
N GLY A 71 -0.51 6.79 1.02
CA GLY A 71 -1.19 5.54 0.70
C GLY A 71 -0.99 5.16 -0.76
N MET A 72 -1.19 6.10 -1.68
CA MET A 72 -0.95 5.86 -3.10
C MET A 72 0.53 5.56 -3.39
N LEU A 73 1.46 6.26 -2.75
CA LEU A 73 2.90 6.00 -2.82
C LEU A 73 3.27 4.59 -2.35
N SER A 74 2.61 4.13 -1.28
CA SER A 74 2.75 2.75 -0.76
C SER A 74 2.21 1.72 -1.74
N GLY A 75 1.11 2.03 -2.44
CA GLY A 75 0.62 1.23 -3.56
C GLY A 75 1.65 1.10 -4.69
N PHE A 76 2.31 2.21 -5.06
CA PHE A 76 3.35 2.15 -6.09
C PHE A 76 4.55 1.28 -5.72
N CYS A 77 4.90 1.20 -4.42
CA CYS A 77 5.89 0.23 -3.94
C CYS A 77 5.46 -1.21 -4.28
N GLY A 78 4.18 -1.52 -4.15
CA GLY A 78 3.59 -2.79 -4.58
C GLY A 78 3.65 -3.03 -6.09
N THR A 79 3.40 -2.01 -6.93
CA THR A 79 3.52 -2.16 -8.40
C THR A 79 4.94 -2.46 -8.86
N LEU A 80 5.97 -2.00 -8.16
CA LEU A 80 7.36 -2.32 -8.49
C LEU A 80 7.68 -3.79 -8.20
N MET A 81 7.06 -4.37 -7.17
CA MET A 81 7.32 -5.72 -6.69
C MET A 81 6.49 -6.81 -7.37
N THR A 82 5.58 -6.48 -8.31
CA THR A 82 4.66 -7.45 -8.91
C THR A 82 5.01 -7.87 -10.34
N PRO A 83 4.91 -9.17 -10.65
CA PRO A 83 5.07 -9.66 -12.02
C PRO A 83 3.93 -9.24 -12.95
N MET A 84 2.79 -8.78 -12.42
CA MET A 84 1.65 -8.33 -13.23
C MET A 84 1.75 -6.87 -13.70
N ALA A 85 2.75 -6.10 -13.25
CA ALA A 85 2.90 -4.71 -13.64
C ALA A 85 3.40 -4.60 -15.10
N ALA A 86 2.44 -4.52 -16.04
CA ALA A 86 2.73 -4.49 -17.47
C ALA A 86 3.72 -3.38 -17.84
N ASN A 87 3.48 -2.16 -17.37
CA ASN A 87 4.26 -0.97 -17.74
C ASN A 87 5.65 -0.93 -17.11
N PHE A 88 5.86 -1.57 -15.97
CA PHE A 88 7.10 -1.44 -15.19
C PHE A 88 8.00 -2.67 -15.30
N ASN A 89 7.41 -3.86 -15.39
CA ASN A 89 8.14 -5.11 -15.27
C ASN A 89 8.04 -5.95 -16.55
N ILE A 90 6.85 -6.10 -17.14
CA ILE A 90 6.64 -6.98 -18.30
C ILE A 90 7.19 -6.34 -19.60
N VAL A 91 6.80 -5.10 -19.90
CA VAL A 91 7.19 -4.42 -21.15
C VAL A 91 8.70 -4.17 -21.24
N PRO A 92 9.38 -3.64 -20.20
CA PRO A 92 10.82 -3.47 -20.26
C PRO A 92 11.57 -4.79 -20.37
N ALA A 93 11.14 -5.84 -19.65
CA ALA A 93 11.77 -7.15 -19.73
C ALA A 93 11.63 -7.80 -21.12
N ALA A 94 10.47 -7.63 -21.76
CA ALA A 94 10.24 -8.10 -23.13
C ALA A 94 11.05 -7.30 -24.16
N LEU A 95 11.13 -5.97 -24.02
CA LEU A 95 11.92 -5.11 -24.92
C LEU A 95 13.43 -5.38 -24.82
N LEU A 96 13.93 -5.66 -23.62
CA LEU A 96 15.34 -5.94 -23.37
C LEU A 96 15.74 -7.40 -23.63
N ASN A 97 14.80 -8.28 -24.04
CA ASN A 97 15.01 -9.73 -24.18
C ASN A 97 15.79 -10.33 -22.98
N LEU A 98 15.41 -9.95 -21.77
CA LEU A 98 16.04 -10.48 -20.56
C LEU A 98 15.77 -12.00 -20.46
N ASP A 99 16.84 -12.78 -20.28
CA ASP A 99 16.73 -14.23 -20.01
C ASP A 99 15.86 -14.51 -18.76
N ASP A 100 15.94 -13.63 -17.75
CA ASP A 100 15.07 -13.65 -16.57
C ASP A 100 14.04 -12.51 -16.61
N LYS A 101 12.79 -12.86 -16.92
CA LYS A 101 11.64 -11.93 -16.92
C LYS A 101 11.39 -11.27 -15.55
N ASN A 102 11.90 -11.84 -14.46
CA ASN A 102 11.79 -11.28 -13.11
C ASN A 102 13.05 -10.53 -12.66
N GLY A 103 14.06 -10.36 -13.52
CA GLY A 103 15.31 -9.68 -13.18
C GLY A 103 15.09 -8.23 -12.72
N VAL A 104 14.15 -7.53 -13.35
CA VAL A 104 13.76 -6.15 -12.97
C VAL A 104 13.16 -6.12 -11.57
N ILE A 105 12.28 -7.08 -11.26
CA ILE A 105 11.62 -7.19 -9.94
C ILE A 105 12.66 -7.47 -8.86
N LYS A 106 13.61 -8.38 -9.10
CA LYS A 106 14.68 -8.69 -8.12
C LYS A 106 15.54 -7.46 -7.81
N ALA A 107 15.85 -6.64 -8.81
CA ALA A 107 16.59 -5.40 -8.63
C ALA A 107 15.78 -4.33 -7.87
N GLN A 108 14.47 -4.26 -8.12
CA GLN A 108 13.58 -3.25 -7.53
C GLN A 108 13.02 -3.64 -6.16
N PHE A 109 13.01 -4.93 -5.82
CA PHE A 109 12.40 -5.44 -4.60
C PHE A 109 12.95 -4.76 -3.34
N MET A 110 14.28 -4.64 -3.25
CA MET A 110 14.92 -3.97 -2.12
C MET A 110 14.54 -2.49 -2.04
N SER A 111 14.58 -1.78 -3.16
CA SER A 111 14.20 -0.36 -3.21
C SER A 111 12.72 -0.16 -2.83
N GLY A 112 11.82 -1.00 -3.33
CA GLY A 112 10.40 -0.96 -3.02
C GLY A 112 10.11 -1.24 -1.54
N LEU A 113 10.82 -2.19 -0.94
CA LEU A 113 10.68 -2.51 0.48
C LEU A 113 11.18 -1.37 1.38
N VAL A 114 12.34 -0.78 1.06
CA VAL A 114 12.88 0.36 1.81
C VAL A 114 11.94 1.57 1.73
N LEU A 115 11.39 1.86 0.54
CA LEU A 115 10.42 2.93 0.35
C LEU A 115 9.11 2.66 1.11
N LEU A 116 8.63 1.42 1.11
CA LEU A 116 7.43 1.05 1.87
C LEU A 116 7.63 1.30 3.37
N VAL A 117 8.77 0.89 3.92
CA VAL A 117 9.12 1.15 5.33
C VAL A 117 9.20 2.65 5.60
N ALA A 118 9.87 3.42 4.74
CA ALA A 118 9.93 4.87 4.86
C ALA A 118 8.54 5.53 4.82
N ASN A 119 7.64 5.06 3.94
CA ASN A 119 6.26 5.53 3.85
C ASN A 119 5.46 5.27 5.12
N ILE A 120 5.65 4.11 5.77
CA ILE A 120 5.00 3.80 7.05
C ILE A 120 5.41 4.82 8.11
N PHE A 121 6.70 5.10 8.26
CA PHE A 121 7.18 6.08 9.23
C PHE A 121 6.72 7.50 8.88
N LEU A 122 6.83 7.92 7.61
CA LEU A 122 6.38 9.23 7.16
C LEU A 122 4.89 9.45 7.43
N MET A 123 4.04 8.48 7.09
CA MET A 123 2.61 8.58 7.35
C MET A 123 2.33 8.65 8.85
N TYR A 124 2.99 7.83 9.67
CA TYR A 124 2.83 7.87 11.12
C TYR A 124 3.20 9.23 11.72
N PHE A 125 4.31 9.84 11.32
CA PHE A 125 4.73 11.14 11.87
C PHE A 125 3.91 12.33 11.36
N LEU A 126 3.40 12.26 10.13
CA LEU A 126 2.73 13.40 9.47
C LEU A 126 1.21 13.36 9.60
N ALA A 127 0.58 12.17 9.55
CA ALA A 127 -0.87 12.06 9.41
C ALA A 127 -1.66 12.52 10.65
N PHE A 128 -1.05 12.49 11.84
CA PHE A 128 -1.69 12.87 13.12
C PHE A 128 -1.16 14.18 13.71
N ARG A 129 -0.32 14.91 12.97
CA ARG A 129 0.34 16.14 13.46
C ARG A 129 -0.56 17.38 13.33
N PHE A 130 -1.64 17.29 12.57
CA PHE A 130 -2.55 18.36 12.19
C PHE A 130 -3.96 18.03 12.66
#